data_AF-A0A4Y2D6V7-F1
#
_entry.id   AF-A0A4Y2D6V7-F1
#
_cell.length_a   1.000
_cell.length_b   1.000
_cell.length_c   1.000
_cell.angle_alpha   90.00
_cell.angle_beta   90.00
_cell.angle_gamma   90.00
#
_symmetry.space_group_name_H-M   'P 1'
#
loop_
_entity.id
_entity.type
_entity.pdbx_description
1 polymer ?
#
loop_
_entity_poly.entity_id
_entity_poly.type
_entity_poly.pdbx_seq_one_letter_code
_entity_poly.pdbx_strand_id
1 'polypeptide(L)'
;VFDGPTENSKSLLRICNNRQSPGSLTSTGNSLLIRFRSDFSEEAGGFHLAYQTLCNNNLTSRRGVIESPNFPNTYPHNHNCTWMIQAPRGSNVSIAFSHLFMEGGQTCDADYVEVNINRF
;
A
#
# COMPACT_ATOMS: atom_id res chain seq x y z
N VAL A 1 7.45 2.73 14.83
CA VAL A 1 6.67 2.58 13.58
C VAL A 1 5.25 3.02 13.87
N PHE A 2 4.75 4.00 13.13
CA PHE A 2 3.40 4.55 13.31
C PHE A 2 2.56 4.27 12.05
N ASP A 3 1.30 3.93 12.26
CA ASP A 3 0.29 3.61 11.23
C ASP A 3 -0.31 4.87 10.63
N GLY A 4 0.49 5.57 9.83
CA GLY A 4 0.13 6.82 9.19
C GLY A 4 1.33 7.76 9.00
N PRO A 5 1.09 8.97 8.50
CA PRO A 5 2.16 9.86 8.07
C PRO A 5 2.85 10.63 9.22
N THR A 6 2.32 10.60 10.44
CA THR A 6 2.80 11.45 11.54
C THR A 6 3.07 10.66 12.83
N GLU A 7 3.78 11.27 13.77
CA GLU A 7 4.03 10.67 15.09
C GLU A 7 2.77 10.61 15.98
N ASN A 8 1.72 11.35 15.61
CA ASN A 8 0.42 11.29 16.27
C ASN A 8 -0.42 10.09 15.79
N SER A 9 -0.01 9.42 14.72
CA SER A 9 -0.66 8.21 14.21
C SER A 9 -0.48 7.03 15.17
N LYS A 10 -1.31 6.00 15.05
CA LYS A 10 -1.29 4.83 15.95
C LYS A 10 0.08 4.16 15.96
N SER A 11 0.72 4.02 17.12
CA SER A 11 1.99 3.28 17.21
C SER A 11 1.76 1.78 16.99
N LEU A 12 2.36 1.21 15.93
CA LEU A 12 2.33 -0.23 15.64
C LEU A 12 3.43 -0.99 16.38
N LEU A 13 4.61 -0.38 16.47
CA LEU A 13 5.79 -1.03 17.03
C LEU A 13 6.77 -0.02 17.59
N ARG A 14 7.28 -0.29 18.79
CA ARG A 14 8.43 0.38 19.39
C ARG A 14 9.39 -0.67 19.92
N ILE A 15 10.64 -0.62 19.46
CA ILE A 15 11.70 -1.54 19.88
C ILE A 15 12.85 -0.71 20.41
N CYS A 16 13.42 -1.15 21.54
CA CYS A 16 14.67 -0.65 22.09
C CYS A 16 15.55 -1.87 22.42
N ASN A 17 16.84 -1.84 22.06
CA ASN A 17 17.84 -2.86 22.44
C ASN A 17 17.43 -4.33 22.24
N ASN A 18 16.64 -4.63 21.19
CA ASN A 18 16.23 -5.98 20.88
C ASN A 18 17.01 -6.49 19.66
N ARG A 19 17.65 -7.66 19.80
CA ARG A 19 18.33 -8.35 18.68
C ARG A 19 17.38 -9.19 17.83
N GLN A 20 16.12 -9.34 18.24
CA GLN A 20 15.14 -10.14 17.53
C GLN A 20 14.35 -9.27 16.55
N SER A 21 14.31 -9.69 15.29
CA SER A 21 13.54 -9.01 14.26
C SER A 21 12.06 -9.03 14.63
N PRO A 22 11.35 -7.88 14.60
CA PRO A 22 9.90 -7.93 14.59
C PRO A 22 9.45 -8.72 13.36
N GLY A 23 8.38 -9.50 13.49
CA GLY A 23 7.70 -10.07 12.33
C GLY A 23 7.19 -8.96 11.39
N SER A 24 6.63 -9.36 10.25
CA SER A 24 6.10 -8.41 9.28
C SER A 24 4.98 -7.55 9.87
N LEU A 25 5.04 -6.24 9.59
CA LEU A 25 3.99 -5.28 9.94
C LEU A 25 3.21 -4.88 8.70
N THR A 26 1.89 -4.80 8.82
CA THR A 26 1.00 -4.32 7.76
C THR A 26 0.30 -3.05 8.23
N SER A 27 0.38 -1.99 7.43
CA SER A 27 -0.37 -0.75 7.68
C SER A 27 -1.86 -0.95 7.43
N THR A 28 -2.69 -0.18 8.13
CA THR A 28 -4.13 -0.09 7.81
C THR A 28 -4.43 0.88 6.67
N GLY A 29 -3.43 1.64 6.22
CA GLY A 29 -3.55 2.61 5.14
C GLY A 29 -2.37 2.60 4.19
N ASN A 30 -2.19 3.71 3.47
CA ASN A 30 -1.16 3.89 2.46
C ASN A 30 0.10 4.62 2.99
N SER A 31 0.31 4.65 4.31
CA SER A 31 1.40 5.41 4.90
C SER A 31 1.88 4.78 6.22
N LEU A 32 3.19 4.68 6.37
CA LEU A 32 3.87 4.32 7.61
C LEU A 32 4.94 5.35 7.92
N LEU A 33 5.04 5.78 9.18
CA LEU A 33 6.16 6.59 9.65
C LEU A 33 7.13 5.72 10.46
N ILE A 34 8.38 5.70 10.02
CA ILE A 34 9.47 5.01 10.70
C ILE A 34 10.38 6.05 11.33
N ARG A 35 10.55 5.96 12.65
CA ARG A 35 11.32 6.92 13.43
C ARG A 35 12.36 6.18 14.25
N PHE A 36 13.61 6.49 13.97
CA PHE A 36 14.77 6.07 14.74
C PHE A 36 15.22 7.23 15.64
N ARG A 37 15.56 6.92 16.89
CA ARG A 37 16.16 7.88 17.83
C ARG A 37 17.37 7.23 18.47
N SER A 38 18.48 7.96 18.50
CA SER A 38 19.72 7.61 19.21
C SER A 38 20.17 8.79 20.09
N ASP A 39 21.08 8.53 21.03
CA ASP A 39 21.78 9.54 21.83
C ASP A 39 23.30 9.49 21.59
N PHE A 40 24.10 10.16 22.43
CA PHE A 40 25.56 10.27 22.28
C PHE A 40 26.35 9.05 22.79
N SER A 41 25.68 8.06 23.36
CA SER A 41 26.30 6.87 23.96
C SER A 41 25.80 5.59 23.30
N GLU A 42 26.61 4.52 23.33
CA GLU A 42 26.27 3.16 22.88
C GLU A 42 25.70 3.07 21.44
N GLU A 43 26.57 2.90 20.45
CA GLU A 43 26.20 2.63 19.06
C GLU A 43 26.08 1.14 18.70
N ALA A 44 25.28 0.84 17.67
CA ALA A 44 25.13 -0.51 17.11
C ALA A 44 24.88 -0.44 15.59
N GLY A 45 24.75 -1.60 14.94
CA GLY A 45 24.57 -1.72 13.49
C GLY A 45 23.26 -1.18 12.90
N GLY A 46 22.37 -0.60 13.71
CA GLY A 46 21.09 -0.03 13.25
C GLY A 46 20.05 -1.10 12.87
N PHE A 47 19.23 -0.79 11.86
CA PHE A 47 18.21 -1.70 11.33
C PHE A 47 18.23 -1.70 9.81
N HIS A 48 17.86 -2.83 9.23
CA HIS A 48 17.50 -2.94 7.82
C HIS A 48 16.02 -3.29 7.72
N LEU A 49 15.31 -2.72 6.75
CA LEU A 49 13.94 -3.08 6.47
C LEU A 49 13.73 -3.25 4.99
N ALA A 50 12.87 -4.21 4.67
CA ALA A 50 12.25 -4.35 3.37
C ALA A 50 10.76 -4.03 3.53
N TYR A 51 10.20 -3.35 2.54
CA TYR A 51 8.76 -3.09 2.48
C TYR A 51 8.25 -3.46 1.09
N GLN A 52 6.98 -3.81 1.04
CA GLN A 52 6.27 -4.06 -0.22
C GLN A 52 4.88 -3.44 -0.12
N THR A 53 4.40 -2.89 -1.23
CA THR A 53 3.04 -2.40 -1.33
C THR A 53 2.10 -3.58 -1.51
N LEU A 54 1.14 -3.73 -0.60
CA LEU A 54 0.04 -4.68 -0.77
C LEU A 54 -1.00 -4.07 -1.70
N CYS A 55 -1.37 -4.78 -2.76
CA CYS A 55 -2.35 -4.34 -3.75
C CYS A 55 -3.62 -5.21 -3.79
N ASN A 56 -3.83 -6.02 -2.75
CA ASN A 56 -5.00 -6.89 -2.57
C ASN A 56 -5.79 -6.43 -1.34
N ASN A 57 -6.66 -5.44 -1.50
CA ASN A 57 -7.29 -4.72 -0.38
C ASN A 57 -8.76 -4.36 -0.63
N ASN A 58 -9.51 -4.20 0.47
CA ASN A 58 -10.87 -3.67 0.45
C ASN A 58 -10.85 -2.16 0.76
N LEU A 59 -11.49 -1.38 -0.09
CA LEU A 59 -11.55 0.08 -0.01
C LEU A 59 -12.97 0.51 0.35
N THR A 60 -13.12 1.15 1.50
CA THR A 60 -14.42 1.62 2.03
C THR A 60 -14.52 3.15 2.08
N SER A 61 -13.45 3.85 1.72
CA SER A 61 -13.41 5.31 1.66
C SER A 61 -14.36 5.84 0.60
N ARG A 62 -15.07 6.94 0.89
CA ARG A 62 -16.04 7.57 -0.04
C ARG A 62 -15.40 8.10 -1.32
N ARG A 63 -14.10 8.42 -1.28
CA ARG A 63 -13.27 8.90 -2.38
C ARG A 63 -11.85 8.42 -2.15
N GLY A 64 -11.08 8.29 -3.22
CA GLY A 64 -9.68 7.90 -3.16
C GLY A 64 -9.07 7.82 -4.55
N VAL A 65 -7.78 7.51 -4.59
CA VAL A 65 -7.02 7.23 -5.79
C VAL A 65 -6.46 5.82 -5.65
N ILE A 66 -6.54 5.04 -6.71
CA ILE A 66 -5.89 3.74 -6.83
C ILE A 66 -4.78 3.90 -7.86
N GLU A 67 -3.59 3.47 -7.49
CA GLU A 67 -2.40 3.55 -8.32
C GLU A 67 -1.79 2.15 -8.42
N SER A 68 -1.17 1.85 -9.56
CA SER A 68 -0.34 0.66 -9.68
C SER A 68 0.83 0.73 -8.68
N PRO A 69 1.34 -0.43 -8.20
CA PRO A 69 2.55 -0.42 -7.40
C PRO A 69 3.67 0.33 -8.13
N ASN A 70 4.41 1.16 -7.38
CA ASN A 70 5.52 2.00 -7.86
C ASN A 70 5.17 3.20 -8.75
N PHE A 71 3.89 3.46 -9.06
CA PHE A 71 3.50 4.69 -9.77
C PHE A 71 4.16 5.94 -9.15
N PRO A 72 4.71 6.88 -9.95
CA PRO A 72 4.65 6.99 -11.41
C PRO A 72 5.69 6.17 -12.19
N ASN A 73 6.49 5.33 -11.51
CA ASN A 73 7.46 4.44 -12.16
C ASN A 73 6.78 3.18 -12.72
N THR A 74 7.56 2.36 -13.42
CA THR A 74 7.11 1.10 -14.03
C THR A 74 6.50 0.17 -12.99
N TYR A 75 5.32 -0.36 -13.31
CA TYR A 75 4.68 -1.38 -12.48
C TYR A 75 5.52 -2.67 -12.50
N PRO A 76 5.54 -3.43 -11.40
CA PRO A 76 6.25 -4.71 -11.35
C PRO A 76 5.69 -5.77 -12.31
N HIS A 77 6.57 -6.57 -12.93
CA HIS A 77 6.18 -7.72 -13.77
C HIS A 77 5.62 -8.88 -12.94
N ASN A 78 4.69 -9.65 -13.51
CA ASN A 78 4.09 -10.84 -12.89
C ASN A 78 3.31 -10.55 -11.58
N HIS A 79 2.63 -9.41 -11.51
CA HIS A 79 1.79 -9.05 -10.36
C HIS A 79 0.30 -9.11 -10.70
N ASN A 80 -0.47 -9.68 -9.78
CA ASN A 80 -1.93 -9.68 -9.85
C ASN A 80 -2.48 -8.90 -8.64
N CYS A 81 -3.06 -7.75 -8.92
CA CYS A 81 -3.56 -6.80 -7.94
C CYS A 81 -5.08 -6.67 -8.03
N THR A 82 -5.75 -6.73 -6.88
CA THR A 82 -7.21 -6.65 -6.77
C THR A 82 -7.62 -5.65 -5.70
N TRP A 83 -8.41 -4.66 -6.10
CA TRP A 83 -9.01 -3.71 -5.17
C TRP A 83 -10.53 -3.86 -5.16
N MET A 84 -11.10 -4.19 -4.01
CA MET A 84 -12.55 -4.29 -3.84
C MET A 84 -13.10 -2.97 -3.30
N ILE A 85 -13.81 -2.21 -4.13
CA ILE A 85 -14.42 -0.93 -3.74
C ILE A 85 -15.82 -1.18 -3.19
N GLN A 86 -16.05 -0.84 -1.92
CA GLN A 86 -17.33 -1.00 -1.24
C GLN A 86 -17.98 0.37 -1.02
N ALA A 87 -19.06 0.64 -1.75
CA ALA A 87 -19.88 1.82 -1.57
C ALA A 87 -20.96 1.60 -0.50
N PRO A 88 -21.34 2.64 0.27
CA PRO A 88 -22.52 2.58 1.13
C PRO A 88 -23.78 2.25 0.33
N ARG A 89 -24.74 1.59 0.98
CA ARG A 89 -26.03 1.22 0.36
C ARG A 89 -26.70 2.45 -0.27
N GLY A 90 -27.19 2.28 -1.50
CA GLY A 90 -27.86 3.35 -2.26
C GLY A 90 -26.91 4.36 -2.91
N SER A 91 -25.59 4.14 -2.85
CA SER A 91 -24.59 4.96 -3.54
C SER A 91 -24.04 4.24 -4.77
N ASN A 92 -23.60 5.01 -5.76
CA ASN A 92 -22.90 4.49 -6.94
C ASN A 92 -21.40 4.76 -6.84
N VAL A 93 -20.59 3.89 -7.44
CA VAL A 93 -19.15 4.12 -7.64
C VAL A 93 -18.96 4.74 -9.03
N SER A 94 -18.21 5.83 -9.09
CA SER A 94 -17.74 6.42 -10.35
C SER A 94 -16.22 6.25 -10.44
N ILE A 95 -15.73 5.78 -11.58
CA ILE A 95 -14.31 5.50 -11.83
C ILE A 95 -13.87 6.34 -13.02
N ALA A 96 -12.72 6.99 -12.89
CA ALA A 96 -12.06 7.71 -13.96
C ALA A 96 -10.58 7.33 -13.99
N PHE A 97 -10.06 7.05 -15.18
CA PHE A 97 -8.64 6.78 -15.39
C PHE A 97 -7.94 8.08 -15.76
N SER A 98 -6.99 8.52 -14.92
CA SER A 98 -6.16 9.70 -15.21
C SER A 98 -4.95 9.34 -16.06
N HIS A 99 -4.36 8.17 -15.82
CA HIS A 99 -3.20 7.64 -16.55
C HIS A 99 -3.42 6.15 -16.78
N LEU A 100 -3.11 5.68 -17.98
CA LEU A 100 -3.16 4.27 -18.33
C LEU A 100 -2.07 3.98 -19.37
N PHE A 101 -1.00 3.33 -18.93
CA PHE A 101 0.13 2.94 -19.77
C PHE A 101 0.57 1.54 -19.36
N MET A 102 0.38 0.57 -20.25
CA MET A 102 0.60 -0.87 -20.01
C MET A 102 1.12 -1.52 -21.29
N GLU A 103 1.69 -2.71 -21.16
CA GLU A 103 2.04 -3.54 -22.31
C GLU A 103 0.80 -3.79 -23.16
N GLY A 104 0.89 -3.44 -24.44
CA GLY A 104 -0.23 -3.53 -25.38
C GLY A 104 -0.34 -4.88 -26.07
N GLY A 105 -1.50 -5.13 -26.67
CA GLY A 105 -1.81 -6.28 -27.50
C GLY A 105 -3.23 -6.15 -28.05
N GLN A 106 -3.56 -6.79 -29.17
CA GLN A 106 -4.93 -6.72 -29.72
C GLN A 106 -5.96 -7.42 -28.83
N THR A 107 -5.51 -8.31 -27.95
CA THR A 107 -6.34 -9.21 -27.16
C THR A 107 -6.25 -8.98 -25.66
N CYS A 108 -5.52 -7.95 -25.20
CA CYS A 108 -5.26 -7.69 -23.77
C CYS A 108 -4.71 -8.92 -23.03
N ASP A 109 -3.89 -9.72 -23.73
CA ASP A 109 -3.32 -11.00 -23.30
C ASP A 109 -2.00 -10.86 -22.54
N ALA A 110 -1.37 -9.68 -22.64
CA ALA A 110 -0.25 -9.28 -21.80
C ALA A 110 -0.78 -8.66 -20.50
N ASP A 111 -0.71 -7.32 -20.39
CA ASP A 111 -1.16 -6.59 -19.21
C ASP A 111 -2.55 -5.98 -19.42
N TYR A 112 -3.40 -6.03 -18.40
CA TYR A 112 -4.74 -5.46 -18.47
C TYR A 112 -5.24 -4.96 -17.11
N VAL A 113 -6.26 -4.09 -17.16
CA VAL A 113 -7.08 -3.72 -16.01
C VAL A 113 -8.51 -4.11 -16.31
N GLU A 114 -9.09 -4.94 -15.45
CA GLU A 114 -10.48 -5.33 -15.52
C GLU A 114 -11.29 -4.62 -14.42
N VAL A 115 -12.49 -4.14 -14.78
CA VAL A 115 -13.45 -3.57 -13.83
C VAL A 115 -14.67 -4.47 -13.80
N ASN A 116 -14.87 -5.17 -12.69
CA ASN A 116 -16.03 -6.02 -12.48
C ASN A 116 -17.04 -5.34 -11.54
N ILE A 117 -18.30 -5.25 -11.98
CA ILE A 117 -19.40 -4.66 -11.21
C ILE A 117 -20.26 -5.78 -10.62
N ASN A 118 -20.04 -6.07 -9.34
CA ASN A 118 -20.90 -6.96 -8.57
C ASN A 118 -22.08 -6.16 -7.99
N ARG A 119 -23.29 -6.40 -8.51
CA ARG A 119 -24.54 -5.88 -7.92
C ARG A 119 -25.13 -6.91 -6.97
N PHE A 120 -25.38 -6.50 -5.72
CA PHE A 120 -26.12 -7.26 -4.72
C PHE A 120 -27.54 -6.72 -4.59
#